data_AF-A0A5P9P4E8-F1
#
_entry.id   AF-A0A5P9P4E8-F1
#
_cell.length_a   1.000
_cell.length_b   1.000
_cell.length_c   1.000
_cell.angle_alpha   90.00
_cell.angle_beta   90.00
_cell.angle_gamma   90.00
#
_symmetry.space_group_name_H-M   'P 1'
#
loop_
_entity.id
_entity.type
_entity.pdbx_description
1 polymer ?
#
loop_
_entity_poly.entity_id
_entity_poly.type
_entity_poly.pdbx_seq_one_letter_code
_entity_poly.pdbx_strand_id
1 'polypeptide(L)'
;MTQLGYTLSSEEHGPNELVDIARRAEDAGFDFLSISDHFHPWVSQQGESPFVWSTLGAIATATDDIDVGVGVTCPTIRIHPVNVAHAVATVDELFGDRFTFGVGTGENLNEHVTGERWPEHDVRLEMLDEAMAVMRKLWSGETVSHYGEHYTVENARLYTVPDEQPTTIASAFGPQTARWTAENADGLWCSGPKEKPIEAYEDAGGDGPKYTQLHGCYAETEDEAIETVLEYWPNGSIPGELGQELPTPAHFEQAAQLVDREDVAEGGTTTDPDPQAHIDSIEQAIDAGYDHVYVHQIGPEQELALEFYEEEVLPSVQ
;
A
#
# COMPACT_ATOMS: atom_id res chain seq x y z
N MET A 1 -16.67 -11.69 -6.89
CA MET A 1 -15.50 -12.37 -7.47
C MET A 1 -14.33 -11.59 -6.92
N THR A 2 -13.39 -12.27 -6.26
CA THR A 2 -12.22 -11.63 -5.65
C THR A 2 -11.32 -11.09 -6.76
N GLN A 3 -10.79 -9.89 -6.60
CA GLN A 3 -9.72 -9.37 -7.46
C GLN A 3 -8.37 -9.83 -6.92
N LEU A 4 -7.56 -10.44 -7.77
CA LEU A 4 -6.20 -10.84 -7.44
C LEU A 4 -5.21 -9.82 -7.97
N GLY A 5 -4.30 -9.35 -7.11
CA GLY A 5 -3.38 -8.29 -7.49
C GLY A 5 -1.91 -8.58 -7.24
N TYR A 6 -1.08 -7.63 -7.68
CA TYR A 6 0.37 -7.68 -7.54
C TYR A 6 0.92 -6.37 -6.94
N THR A 7 1.96 -6.47 -6.12
CA THR A 7 2.61 -5.31 -5.50
C THR A 7 3.72 -4.77 -6.38
N LEU A 8 3.69 -3.45 -6.58
CA LEU A 8 4.77 -2.64 -7.10
C LEU A 8 5.54 -2.03 -5.92
N SER A 9 6.57 -2.74 -5.44
CA SER A 9 7.36 -2.33 -4.27
C SER A 9 8.31 -1.19 -4.61
N SER A 10 7.92 0.05 -4.30
CA SER A 10 8.73 1.25 -4.55
C SER A 10 10.04 1.24 -3.78
N GLU A 11 10.10 0.54 -2.67
CA GLU A 11 11.30 0.43 -1.85
C GLU A 11 12.38 -0.42 -2.52
N GLU A 12 11.97 -1.43 -3.31
CA GLU A 12 12.87 -2.42 -3.92
C GLU A 12 13.20 -2.15 -5.38
N HIS A 13 12.32 -1.45 -6.11
CA HIS A 13 12.43 -1.32 -7.57
C HIS A 13 12.39 0.13 -8.05
N GLY A 14 13.22 0.41 -9.07
CA GLY A 14 13.29 1.74 -9.67
C GLY A 14 12.05 2.07 -10.52
N PRO A 15 11.80 3.34 -10.87
CA PRO A 15 10.53 3.75 -11.50
C PRO A 15 10.30 3.15 -12.91
N ASN A 16 11.36 2.89 -13.68
CA ASN A 16 11.21 2.22 -14.98
C ASN A 16 10.91 0.73 -14.81
N GLU A 17 11.53 0.09 -13.81
CA GLU A 17 11.33 -1.31 -13.51
C GLU A 17 9.91 -1.55 -12.98
N LEU A 18 9.41 -0.67 -12.10
CA LEU A 18 8.01 -0.69 -11.66
C LEU A 18 7.02 -0.59 -12.83
N VAL A 19 7.33 0.20 -13.87
CA VAL A 19 6.51 0.29 -15.09
C VAL A 19 6.55 -1.01 -15.90
N ASP A 20 7.72 -1.65 -15.98
CA ASP A 20 7.87 -2.93 -16.68
C ASP A 20 7.16 -4.07 -15.90
N ILE A 21 7.27 -4.12 -14.58
CA ILE A 21 6.54 -5.05 -13.70
C ILE A 21 5.04 -4.85 -13.84
N ALA A 22 4.55 -3.59 -13.85
CA ALA A 22 3.13 -3.30 -14.01
C ALA A 22 2.55 -3.89 -15.31
N ARG A 23 3.26 -3.72 -16.44
CA ARG A 23 2.88 -4.34 -17.72
C ARG A 23 2.88 -5.85 -17.65
N ARG A 24 3.94 -6.43 -17.09
CA ARG A 24 4.09 -7.89 -17.01
C ARG A 24 3.01 -8.52 -16.13
N ALA A 25 2.61 -7.86 -15.05
CA ALA A 25 1.54 -8.29 -14.17
C ALA A 25 0.16 -8.21 -14.86
N GLU A 26 -0.11 -7.15 -15.64
CA GLU A 26 -1.30 -7.08 -16.50
C GLU A 26 -1.32 -8.22 -17.54
N ASP A 27 -0.19 -8.46 -18.22
CA ASP A 27 -0.05 -9.55 -19.20
C ASP A 27 -0.22 -10.94 -18.55
N ALA A 28 0.22 -11.12 -17.31
CA ALA A 28 0.02 -12.35 -16.51
C ALA A 28 -1.45 -12.59 -16.11
N GLY A 29 -2.31 -11.58 -16.25
CA GLY A 29 -3.73 -11.66 -15.91
C GLY A 29 -4.06 -11.32 -14.45
N PHE A 30 -3.24 -10.52 -13.76
CA PHE A 30 -3.66 -9.91 -12.49
C PHE A 30 -4.76 -8.87 -12.74
N ASP A 31 -5.68 -8.71 -11.79
CA ASP A 31 -6.81 -7.78 -11.86
C ASP A 31 -6.46 -6.38 -11.30
N PHE A 32 -5.49 -6.33 -10.38
CA PHE A 32 -5.19 -5.13 -9.59
C PHE A 32 -3.69 -4.96 -9.30
N LEU A 33 -3.20 -3.73 -9.23
CA LEU A 33 -1.84 -3.40 -8.79
C LEU A 33 -1.87 -2.49 -7.57
N SER A 34 -1.01 -2.77 -6.58
CA SER A 34 -0.78 -1.87 -5.45
C SER A 34 0.63 -1.31 -5.50
N ILE A 35 0.81 0.01 -5.47
CA ILE A 35 2.13 0.66 -5.36
C ILE A 35 2.30 1.36 -4.01
N SER A 36 3.47 1.22 -3.37
CA SER A 36 3.80 1.88 -2.11
C SER A 36 4.26 3.33 -2.30
N ASP A 37 3.96 4.21 -1.34
CA ASP A 37 4.37 5.63 -1.31
C ASP A 37 5.37 5.89 -0.19
N HIS A 38 6.65 5.65 -0.48
CA HIS A 38 7.73 5.85 0.47
C HIS A 38 8.68 6.99 0.04
N PHE A 39 9.29 7.63 1.04
CA PHE A 39 10.43 8.51 0.83
C PHE A 39 11.75 7.76 1.08
N HIS A 40 11.77 6.92 2.12
CA HIS A 40 12.90 6.03 2.39
C HIS A 40 12.46 4.58 2.20
N PRO A 41 13.36 3.71 1.70
CA PRO A 41 13.18 2.28 1.88
C PRO A 41 13.27 1.93 3.38
N TRP A 42 12.76 0.77 3.75
CA TRP A 42 12.83 0.24 5.12
C TRP A 42 14.26 -0.09 5.53
N VAL A 43 15.03 -0.71 4.65
CA VAL A 43 16.46 -1.01 4.85
C VAL A 43 17.26 -0.59 3.62
N SER A 44 18.54 -0.27 3.78
CA SER A 44 19.35 0.25 2.66
C SER A 44 19.52 -0.74 1.50
N GLN A 45 19.38 -2.03 1.76
CA GLN A 45 19.49 -3.10 0.77
C GLN A 45 18.38 -3.04 -0.30
N GLN A 46 17.19 -2.55 0.04
CA GLN A 46 16.08 -2.41 -0.92
C GLN A 46 16.42 -1.38 -2.00
N GLY A 47 17.15 -0.32 -1.63
CA GLY A 47 17.91 0.50 -2.57
C GLY A 47 17.14 1.58 -3.34
N GLU A 48 15.81 1.55 -3.37
CA GLU A 48 14.97 2.45 -4.17
C GLU A 48 13.87 3.13 -3.32
N SER A 49 13.29 4.21 -3.87
CA SER A 49 12.11 4.90 -3.34
C SER A 49 11.66 6.00 -4.33
N PRO A 50 11.20 5.64 -5.54
CA PRO A 50 10.79 6.62 -6.52
C PRO A 50 9.55 7.40 -6.05
N PHE A 51 9.45 8.65 -6.47
CA PHE A 51 8.29 9.48 -6.16
C PHE A 51 7.03 8.93 -6.83
N VAL A 52 6.16 8.29 -6.04
CA VAL A 52 5.04 7.45 -6.49
C VAL A 52 4.14 8.14 -7.51
N TRP A 53 3.83 9.42 -7.33
CA TRP A 53 2.88 10.14 -8.20
C TRP A 53 3.40 10.34 -9.62
N SER A 54 4.71 10.49 -9.79
CA SER A 54 5.33 10.50 -11.13
C SER A 54 5.33 9.12 -11.76
N THR A 55 5.61 8.08 -10.96
CA THR A 55 5.62 6.68 -11.39
C THR A 55 4.22 6.24 -11.83
N LEU A 56 3.18 6.58 -11.07
CA LEU A 56 1.77 6.30 -11.40
C LEU A 56 1.36 6.91 -12.74
N GLY A 57 1.80 8.14 -13.05
CA GLY A 57 1.55 8.74 -14.37
C GLY A 57 2.18 7.97 -15.52
N ALA A 58 3.36 7.36 -15.30
CA ALA A 58 4.00 6.48 -16.29
C ALA A 58 3.26 5.15 -16.41
N ILE A 59 2.87 4.53 -15.30
CA ILE A 59 2.09 3.28 -15.26
C ILE A 59 0.74 3.44 -15.96
N ALA A 60 0.05 4.57 -15.74
CA ALA A 60 -1.23 4.88 -16.40
C ALA A 60 -1.13 4.88 -17.93
N THR A 61 0.03 5.25 -18.48
CA THR A 61 0.27 5.25 -19.93
C THR A 61 0.81 3.91 -20.44
N ALA A 62 1.22 3.04 -19.52
CA ALA A 62 1.87 1.77 -19.81
C ALA A 62 0.94 0.57 -19.71
N THR A 63 -0.20 0.71 -19.06
CA THR A 63 -1.23 -0.30 -18.82
C THR A 63 -2.57 0.15 -19.39
N ASP A 64 -3.41 -0.80 -19.79
CA ASP A 64 -4.63 -0.52 -20.55
C ASP A 64 -5.90 -0.70 -19.71
N ASP A 65 -6.00 -1.79 -18.95
CA ASP A 65 -7.25 -2.26 -18.33
C ASP A 65 -7.11 -2.57 -16.83
N ILE A 66 -5.90 -2.86 -16.33
CA ILE A 66 -5.69 -3.26 -14.92
C ILE A 66 -6.02 -2.12 -13.94
N ASP A 67 -6.67 -2.45 -12.81
CA ASP A 67 -6.93 -1.50 -11.74
C ASP A 67 -5.62 -1.20 -10.97
N VAL A 68 -5.44 0.03 -10.48
CA VAL A 68 -4.22 0.44 -9.77
C VAL A 68 -4.56 1.24 -8.53
N GLY A 69 -3.97 0.89 -7.40
CA GLY A 69 -4.08 1.64 -6.15
C GLY A 69 -2.73 2.04 -5.58
N VAL A 70 -2.70 3.17 -4.86
CA VAL A 70 -1.56 3.52 -4.01
C VAL A 70 -1.82 3.05 -2.59
N GLY A 71 -1.07 2.05 -2.12
CA GLY A 71 -1.28 1.35 -0.86
C GLY A 71 -0.11 1.52 0.10
N VAL A 72 -0.05 2.54 0.96
CA VAL A 72 -0.94 3.71 1.05
C VAL A 72 -0.15 5.02 1.14
N THR A 73 -0.77 6.15 0.78
CA THR A 73 -0.19 7.49 0.98
C THR A 73 -0.56 8.07 2.33
N CYS A 74 0.42 8.69 3.01
CA CYS A 74 0.17 9.59 4.13
C CYS A 74 0.04 11.06 3.65
N PRO A 75 -1.13 11.72 3.76
CA PRO A 75 -1.34 13.07 3.26
C PRO A 75 -1.16 14.17 4.34
N THR A 76 -0.41 13.90 5.41
CA THR A 76 -0.51 14.71 6.63
C THR A 76 0.70 15.58 6.97
N ILE A 77 1.94 15.15 6.67
CA ILE A 77 3.17 15.84 7.12
C ILE A 77 4.11 16.19 5.96
N ARG A 78 4.80 15.22 5.34
CA ARG A 78 5.85 15.52 4.35
C ARG A 78 5.28 16.14 3.06
N ILE A 79 4.02 15.80 2.74
CA ILE A 79 3.27 16.36 1.61
C ILE A 79 1.98 16.99 2.14
N HIS A 80 1.80 18.28 1.87
CA HIS A 80 0.59 19.01 2.24
C HIS A 80 -0.65 18.43 1.52
N PRO A 81 -1.83 18.29 2.18
CA PRO A 81 -3.01 17.64 1.59
C PRO A 81 -3.52 18.29 0.31
N VAL A 82 -3.32 19.60 0.12
CA VAL A 82 -3.61 20.29 -1.16
C VAL A 82 -2.82 19.69 -2.33
N ASN A 83 -1.53 19.37 -2.12
CA ASN A 83 -0.69 18.79 -3.16
C ASN A 83 -1.07 17.33 -3.43
N VAL A 84 -1.42 16.58 -2.38
CA VAL A 84 -1.91 15.21 -2.54
C VAL A 84 -3.26 15.20 -3.28
N ALA A 85 -4.20 16.07 -2.92
CA ALA A 85 -5.48 16.20 -3.65
C ALA A 85 -5.26 16.44 -5.15
N HIS A 86 -4.31 17.32 -5.48
CA HIS A 86 -3.98 17.66 -6.85
C HIS A 86 -3.35 16.48 -7.60
N ALA A 87 -2.44 15.75 -6.95
CA ALA A 87 -1.81 14.56 -7.53
C ALA A 87 -2.84 13.44 -7.75
N VAL A 88 -3.68 13.14 -6.75
CA VAL A 88 -4.76 12.15 -6.84
C VAL A 88 -5.69 12.49 -7.99
N ALA A 89 -6.23 13.71 -8.06
CA ALA A 89 -7.14 14.11 -9.13
C ALA A 89 -6.51 14.03 -10.53
N THR A 90 -5.19 14.24 -10.63
CA THR A 90 -4.48 14.12 -11.92
C THR A 90 -4.28 12.66 -12.30
N VAL A 91 -3.90 11.82 -11.36
CA VAL A 91 -3.67 10.38 -11.59
C VAL A 91 -4.98 9.66 -11.87
N ASP A 92 -6.03 9.95 -11.10
CA ASP A 92 -7.37 9.41 -11.31
C ASP A 92 -7.87 9.65 -12.73
N GLU A 93 -7.69 10.88 -13.23
CA GLU A 93 -8.06 11.27 -14.59
C GLU A 93 -7.18 10.62 -15.68
N LEU A 94 -5.93 10.26 -15.35
CA LEU A 94 -5.07 9.49 -16.27
C LEU A 94 -5.49 8.02 -16.36
N PHE A 95 -6.00 7.45 -15.27
CA PHE A 95 -6.42 6.05 -15.20
C PHE A 95 -7.85 5.83 -15.70
N GLY A 96 -8.72 6.84 -15.65
CA GLY A 96 -10.07 6.78 -16.18
C GLY A 96 -10.93 5.76 -15.43
N ASP A 97 -11.15 6.01 -14.13
CA ASP A 97 -11.88 5.18 -13.16
C ASP A 97 -11.16 3.93 -12.64
N ARG A 98 -9.94 3.64 -13.12
CA ARG A 98 -9.12 2.48 -12.67
C ARG A 98 -8.22 2.78 -11.47
N PHE A 99 -8.35 3.95 -10.84
CA PHE A 99 -7.46 4.36 -9.74
C PHE A 99 -8.14 4.30 -8.37
N THR A 100 -7.42 3.78 -7.38
CA THR A 100 -7.84 3.76 -5.98
C THR A 100 -6.84 4.49 -5.09
N PHE A 101 -7.31 5.48 -4.33
CA PHE A 101 -6.47 6.23 -3.42
C PHE A 101 -6.45 5.58 -2.02
N GLY A 102 -5.39 4.85 -1.72
CA GLY A 102 -5.17 4.33 -0.37
C GLY A 102 -4.57 5.38 0.56
N VAL A 103 -5.11 5.51 1.77
CA VAL A 103 -4.67 6.50 2.77
C VAL A 103 -4.31 5.88 4.11
N GLY A 104 -3.39 6.52 4.83
CA GLY A 104 -3.04 6.12 6.19
C GLY A 104 -2.48 7.25 7.04
N THR A 105 -2.28 6.98 8.33
CA THR A 105 -1.72 7.94 9.30
C THR A 105 -0.20 8.12 9.18
N GLY A 106 0.45 7.36 8.29
CA GLY A 106 1.88 7.44 7.98
C GLY A 106 2.81 6.75 8.96
N GLU A 107 4.09 6.89 8.67
CA GLU A 107 5.22 6.29 9.40
C GLU A 107 6.33 7.32 9.59
N ASN A 108 6.98 7.29 10.75
CA ASN A 108 8.04 8.24 11.06
C ASN A 108 9.17 8.19 10.02
N LEU A 109 9.49 7.00 9.51
CA LEU A 109 10.48 6.76 8.46
C LEU A 109 10.38 7.75 7.29
N ASN A 110 9.15 8.08 6.89
CA ASN A 110 8.83 8.90 5.72
C ASN A 110 8.52 10.35 6.08
N GLU A 111 7.85 10.60 7.22
CA GLU A 111 7.22 11.90 7.46
C GLU A 111 8.15 12.96 8.05
N HIS A 112 9.12 12.58 8.88
CA HIS A 112 9.99 13.55 9.58
C HIS A 112 10.98 14.30 8.67
N VAL A 113 11.10 13.90 7.40
CA VAL A 113 12.15 14.35 6.47
C VAL A 113 12.08 15.83 6.12
N THR A 114 10.93 16.47 6.33
CA THR A 114 10.72 17.91 6.18
C THR A 114 11.12 18.72 7.43
N GLY A 115 11.57 18.05 8.49
CA GLY A 115 11.97 18.65 9.77
C GLY A 115 10.83 18.82 10.78
N GLU A 116 9.62 18.38 10.42
CA GLU A 116 8.46 18.39 11.31
C GLU A 116 8.54 17.27 12.36
N ARG A 117 7.87 17.47 13.50
CA ARG A 117 7.81 16.48 14.57
C ARG A 117 6.89 15.32 14.18
N TRP A 118 7.28 14.09 14.50
CA TRP A 118 6.39 12.93 14.50
C TRP A 118 5.38 12.97 15.67
N PRO A 119 4.08 13.16 15.42
CA PRO A 119 3.05 13.26 16.47
C PRO A 119 2.63 11.88 16.99
N GLU A 120 1.94 11.85 18.14
CA GLU A 120 1.29 10.63 18.65
C GLU A 120 0.12 10.22 17.73
N HIS A 121 -0.22 8.92 17.73
CA HIS A 121 -1.20 8.33 16.81
C HIS A 121 -2.55 9.08 16.76
N ASP A 122 -3.10 9.46 17.92
CA ASP A 122 -4.39 10.18 17.98
C ASP A 122 -4.34 11.50 17.21
N VAL A 123 -3.25 12.27 17.35
CA VAL A 123 -3.05 13.52 16.60
C VAL A 123 -2.87 13.24 15.12
N ARG A 124 -2.18 12.16 14.74
CA ARG A 124 -2.04 11.77 13.32
C ARG A 124 -3.37 11.40 12.69
N LEU A 125 -4.28 10.80 13.47
CA LEU A 125 -5.64 10.47 13.01
C LEU A 125 -6.50 11.73 12.87
N GLU A 126 -6.40 12.69 13.80
CA GLU A 126 -7.04 14.03 13.67
C GLU A 126 -6.52 14.79 12.42
N MET A 127 -5.22 14.73 12.17
CA MET A 127 -4.60 15.28 10.96
C MET A 127 -5.13 14.60 9.70
N LEU A 128 -5.25 13.26 9.69
CA LEU A 128 -5.79 12.53 8.55
C LEU A 128 -7.25 12.90 8.26
N ASP A 129 -8.06 13.03 9.30
CA ASP A 129 -9.46 13.46 9.21
C ASP A 129 -9.59 14.84 8.55
N GLU A 130 -8.82 15.82 9.04
CA GLU A 130 -8.83 17.17 8.47
C GLU A 130 -8.27 17.19 7.04
N ALA A 131 -7.21 16.42 6.76
CA ALA A 131 -6.62 16.28 5.43
C ALA A 131 -7.67 15.76 4.43
N MET A 132 -8.36 14.67 4.75
CA MET A 132 -9.42 14.11 3.90
C MET A 132 -10.57 15.07 3.67
N ALA A 133 -10.98 15.82 4.70
CA ALA A 133 -12.02 16.84 4.56
C ALA A 133 -11.60 17.98 3.62
N VAL A 134 -10.32 18.38 3.64
CA VAL A 134 -9.76 19.36 2.69
C VAL A 134 -9.72 18.80 1.28
N MET A 135 -9.24 17.57 1.10
CA MET A 135 -9.06 16.93 -0.20
C MET A 135 -10.41 16.73 -0.92
N ARG A 136 -11.44 16.22 -0.22
CA ARG A 136 -12.80 16.07 -0.77
C ARG A 136 -13.41 17.39 -1.24
N LYS A 137 -13.20 18.48 -0.48
CA LYS A 137 -13.65 19.82 -0.92
C LYS A 137 -12.94 20.25 -2.20
N LEU A 138 -11.64 19.96 -2.33
CA LEU A 138 -10.88 20.31 -3.53
C LEU A 138 -11.32 19.48 -4.75
N TRP A 139 -11.63 18.20 -4.57
CA TRP A 139 -12.15 17.32 -5.64
C TRP A 139 -13.53 17.71 -6.15
N SER A 140 -14.30 18.52 -5.41
CA SER A 140 -15.54 19.12 -5.93
C SER A 140 -15.30 20.14 -7.07
N GLY A 141 -14.06 20.55 -7.31
CA GLY A 141 -13.70 21.56 -8.31
C GLY A 141 -14.08 23.00 -7.92
N GLU A 142 -14.57 23.22 -6.70
CA GLU A 142 -14.89 24.55 -6.16
C GLU A 142 -13.65 25.31 -5.66
N THR A 143 -13.78 26.62 -5.44
CA THR A 143 -12.75 27.41 -4.73
C THR A 143 -12.91 27.22 -3.23
N VAL A 144 -11.89 26.64 -2.60
CA VAL A 144 -11.84 26.28 -1.19
C VAL A 144 -10.93 27.24 -0.43
N SER A 145 -11.45 27.76 0.68
CA SER A 145 -10.65 28.28 1.79
C SER A 145 -11.01 27.49 3.04
N HIS A 146 -10.01 27.05 3.79
CA HIS A 146 -10.14 26.25 5.01
C HIS A 146 -9.12 26.73 6.04
N TYR A 147 -9.58 26.93 7.26
CA TYR A 147 -8.75 27.35 8.39
C TYR A 147 -9.05 26.38 9.53
N GLY A 148 -8.40 25.22 9.50
CA GLY A 148 -8.56 24.19 10.52
C GLY A 148 -7.47 24.23 11.57
N GLU A 149 -7.39 23.17 12.35
CA GLU A 149 -6.40 23.01 13.42
C GLU A 149 -5.04 22.66 12.84
N HIS A 150 -5.02 21.81 11.82
CA HIS A 150 -3.79 21.29 11.22
C HIS A 150 -3.44 21.99 9.91
N TYR A 151 -4.42 22.37 9.08
CA TYR A 151 -4.18 22.89 7.74
C TYR A 151 -4.85 24.24 7.48
N THR A 152 -4.13 25.08 6.74
CA THR A 152 -4.66 26.32 6.18
C THR A 152 -4.61 26.26 4.66
N VAL A 153 -5.74 26.50 4.03
CA VAL A 153 -5.92 26.54 2.57
C VAL A 153 -6.61 27.86 2.22
N GLU A 154 -6.08 28.59 1.26
CA GLU A 154 -6.62 29.91 0.90
C GLU A 154 -6.84 30.02 -0.60
N ASN A 155 -8.10 30.20 -1.01
CA ASN A 155 -8.49 30.42 -2.41
C ASN A 155 -7.98 29.33 -3.38
N ALA A 156 -7.84 28.10 -2.90
CA ALA A 156 -7.35 26.98 -3.71
C ALA A 156 -8.48 26.41 -4.57
N ARG A 157 -8.16 25.99 -5.79
CA ARG A 157 -9.11 25.32 -6.69
C ARG A 157 -8.35 24.34 -7.57
N LEU A 158 -8.84 23.11 -7.64
CA LEU A 158 -8.43 22.15 -8.67
C LEU A 158 -9.30 22.38 -9.92
N TYR A 159 -8.65 22.52 -11.07
CA TYR A 159 -9.33 22.70 -12.36
C TYR A 159 -9.41 21.40 -13.15
N THR A 160 -8.53 20.45 -12.85
CA THR A 160 -8.59 19.07 -13.31
C THR A 160 -9.10 18.26 -12.12
N VAL A 161 -10.33 17.79 -12.23
CA VAL A 161 -10.95 16.85 -11.29
C VAL A 161 -11.74 15.85 -12.10
N PRO A 162 -11.76 14.56 -11.70
CA PRO A 162 -12.62 13.55 -12.30
C PRO A 162 -14.11 13.89 -12.14
N ASP A 163 -14.95 13.29 -12.98
CA ASP A 163 -16.41 13.50 -12.94
C ASP A 163 -17.02 12.94 -11.65
N GLU A 164 -16.51 11.80 -11.16
CA GLU A 164 -16.81 11.23 -9.84
C GLU A 164 -15.65 11.51 -8.87
N GLN A 165 -15.92 11.56 -7.57
CA GLN A 165 -14.82 11.78 -6.62
C GLN A 165 -13.92 10.53 -6.56
N PRO A 166 -12.59 10.71 -6.40
CA PRO A 166 -11.67 9.58 -6.27
C PRO A 166 -12.07 8.63 -5.13
N THR A 167 -12.10 7.33 -5.42
CA THR A 167 -12.34 6.27 -4.43
C THR A 167 -11.22 6.29 -3.39
N THR A 168 -11.58 6.39 -2.12
CA THR A 168 -10.62 6.43 -1.00
C THR A 168 -10.75 5.20 -0.12
N ILE A 169 -9.67 4.43 0.02
CA ILE A 169 -9.63 3.25 0.90
C ILE A 169 -8.63 3.53 2.03
N ALA A 170 -8.99 3.28 3.29
CA ALA A 170 -8.12 3.62 4.41
C ALA A 170 -7.47 2.40 5.05
N SER A 171 -6.19 2.57 5.39
CA SER A 171 -5.45 1.58 6.17
C SER A 171 -5.90 1.59 7.62
N ALA A 172 -6.19 0.40 8.16
CA ALA A 172 -6.49 0.24 9.58
C ALA A 172 -5.91 -1.06 10.15
N PHE A 173 -5.21 -0.93 11.28
CA PHE A 173 -4.68 -2.05 12.04
C PHE A 173 -5.38 -2.26 13.39
N GLY A 174 -5.98 -1.20 13.95
CA GLY A 174 -6.60 -1.21 15.27
C GLY A 174 -8.06 -0.78 15.27
N PRO A 175 -8.84 -1.10 16.33
CA PRO A 175 -10.28 -0.82 16.37
C PRO A 175 -10.65 0.66 16.25
N GLN A 176 -9.77 1.57 16.68
CA GLN A 176 -9.99 3.01 16.56
C GLN A 176 -9.93 3.45 15.09
N THR A 177 -8.88 3.07 14.38
CA THR A 177 -8.70 3.38 12.96
C THR A 177 -9.73 2.67 12.10
N ALA A 178 -10.14 1.44 12.47
CA ALA A 178 -11.20 0.71 11.76
C ALA A 178 -12.56 1.43 11.86
N ARG A 179 -12.92 1.97 13.04
CA ARG A 179 -14.10 2.82 13.20
C ARG A 179 -14.02 4.10 12.37
N TRP A 180 -12.88 4.79 12.42
CA TRP A 180 -12.68 5.99 11.60
C TRP A 180 -12.81 5.66 10.10
N THR A 181 -12.26 4.53 9.67
CA THR A 181 -12.33 4.04 8.29
C THR A 181 -13.77 3.78 7.85
N ALA A 182 -14.58 3.11 8.67
CA ALA A 182 -16.00 2.88 8.38
C ALA A 182 -16.82 4.17 8.23
N GLU A 183 -16.45 5.23 8.93
CA GLU A 183 -17.15 6.52 8.88
C GLU A 183 -16.63 7.45 7.76
N ASN A 184 -15.36 7.30 7.37
CA ASN A 184 -14.64 8.32 6.60
C ASN A 184 -13.95 7.81 5.34
N ALA A 185 -14.02 6.53 4.98
CA ALA A 185 -13.45 5.99 3.75
C ALA A 185 -14.43 5.01 3.09
N ASP A 186 -14.21 4.77 1.80
CA ASP A 186 -15.06 3.92 0.98
C ASP A 186 -14.77 2.43 1.20
N GLY A 187 -13.63 2.08 1.82
CA GLY A 187 -13.27 0.70 2.15
C GLY A 187 -12.03 0.59 3.05
N LEU A 188 -11.60 -0.65 3.28
CA LEU A 188 -10.57 -1.03 4.25
C LEU A 188 -9.31 -1.56 3.54
N TRP A 189 -8.13 -1.14 4.00
CA TRP A 189 -6.84 -1.63 3.53
C TRP A 189 -6.01 -2.25 4.68
N CYS A 190 -5.59 -3.49 4.53
CA CYS A 190 -4.84 -4.23 5.54
C CYS A 190 -3.60 -4.92 4.96
N SER A 191 -2.86 -5.60 5.85
CA SER A 191 -1.75 -6.48 5.49
C SER A 191 -1.86 -7.78 6.30
N GLY A 192 -1.76 -8.90 5.58
CA GLY A 192 -1.95 -10.26 6.03
C GLY A 192 -3.43 -10.69 6.13
N PRO A 193 -3.71 -12.01 6.19
CA PRO A 193 -5.05 -12.57 6.27
C PRO A 193 -5.64 -12.41 7.69
N LYS A 194 -5.86 -11.17 8.11
CA LYS A 194 -6.29 -10.83 9.48
C LYS A 194 -7.79 -10.54 9.51
N GLU A 195 -8.54 -11.31 10.30
CA GLU A 195 -9.98 -11.12 10.51
C GLU A 195 -10.30 -9.93 11.43
N LYS A 196 -9.50 -9.71 12.48
CA LYS A 196 -9.80 -8.70 13.52
C LYS A 196 -10.02 -7.27 12.99
N PRO A 197 -9.22 -6.75 12.03
CA PRO A 197 -9.50 -5.44 11.44
C PRO A 197 -10.82 -5.40 10.66
N ILE A 198 -11.16 -6.49 9.95
CA ILE A 198 -12.43 -6.63 9.22
C ILE A 198 -13.60 -6.60 10.21
N GLU A 199 -13.56 -7.44 11.25
CA GLU A 199 -14.60 -7.46 12.29
C GLU A 199 -14.83 -6.07 12.88
N ALA A 200 -13.75 -5.36 13.21
CA ALA A 200 -13.84 -4.02 13.77
C ALA A 200 -14.39 -2.96 12.79
N TYR A 201 -14.13 -3.12 11.49
CA TYR A 201 -14.66 -2.26 10.42
C TYR A 201 -16.15 -2.53 10.19
N GLU A 202 -16.55 -3.80 10.10
CA GLU A 202 -17.95 -4.20 9.91
C GLU A 202 -18.82 -3.90 11.13
N ASP A 203 -18.32 -4.12 12.35
CA ASP A 203 -19.00 -3.75 13.60
C ASP A 203 -19.23 -2.23 13.71
N ALA A 204 -18.38 -1.43 13.07
CA ALA A 204 -18.51 0.01 12.97
C ALA A 204 -19.48 0.46 11.86
N GLY A 205 -20.00 -0.48 11.06
CA GLY A 205 -20.94 -0.22 9.97
C GLY A 205 -20.29 -0.10 8.59
N GLY A 206 -19.01 -0.41 8.43
CA GLY A 206 -18.33 -0.43 7.15
C GLY A 206 -18.78 -1.62 6.29
N ASP A 207 -19.06 -1.38 5.02
CA ASP A 207 -19.55 -2.38 4.06
C ASP A 207 -18.87 -2.32 2.68
N GLY A 208 -17.79 -1.55 2.57
CA GLY A 208 -17.00 -1.36 1.35
C GLY A 208 -15.99 -2.48 1.05
N PRO A 209 -15.22 -2.32 -0.04
CA PRO A 209 -14.19 -3.28 -0.42
C PRO A 209 -13.08 -3.40 0.62
N LYS A 210 -12.51 -4.60 0.71
CA LYS A 210 -11.47 -4.99 1.68
C LYS A 210 -10.23 -5.48 0.93
N TYR A 211 -9.16 -4.70 1.05
CA TYR A 211 -7.86 -4.94 0.44
C TYR A 211 -6.90 -5.57 1.44
N THR A 212 -6.08 -6.52 1.00
CA THR A 212 -4.95 -7.02 1.79
C THR A 212 -3.74 -7.39 0.96
N GLN A 213 -2.57 -7.00 1.47
CA GLN A 213 -1.28 -7.51 0.97
C GLN A 213 -0.94 -8.84 1.62
N LEU A 214 -0.45 -9.79 0.83
CA LEU A 214 0.21 -11.01 1.29
C LEU A 214 1.68 -10.95 0.88
N HIS A 215 2.60 -11.14 1.82
CA HIS A 215 4.02 -11.21 1.52
C HIS A 215 4.38 -12.62 1.07
N GLY A 216 5.13 -12.72 -0.02
CA GLY A 216 5.67 -13.97 -0.51
C GLY A 216 7.07 -13.78 -1.08
N CYS A 217 7.83 -14.85 -1.16
CA CYS A 217 9.10 -14.87 -1.84
C CYS A 217 9.23 -16.19 -2.58
N TYR A 218 8.86 -16.20 -3.86
CA TYR A 218 9.12 -17.35 -4.71
C TYR A 218 10.61 -17.41 -5.06
N ALA A 219 11.19 -18.61 -4.96
CA ALA A 219 12.52 -19.00 -5.41
C ALA A 219 12.52 -20.50 -5.74
N GLU A 220 13.57 -21.06 -6.34
CA GLU A 220 13.61 -22.50 -6.66
C GLU A 220 13.62 -23.38 -5.40
N THR A 221 14.09 -22.84 -4.27
CA THR A 221 14.10 -23.51 -2.97
C THR A 221 13.63 -22.58 -1.86
N GLU A 222 12.98 -23.15 -0.84
CA GLU A 222 12.55 -22.39 0.34
C GLU A 222 13.73 -21.74 1.08
N ASP A 223 14.90 -22.39 1.09
CA ASP A 223 16.10 -21.83 1.72
C ASP A 223 16.57 -20.54 1.03
N GLU A 224 16.52 -20.47 -0.30
CA GLU A 224 16.84 -19.28 -1.10
C GLU A 224 15.78 -18.17 -0.90
N ALA A 225 14.51 -18.55 -0.80
CA ALA A 225 13.43 -17.62 -0.49
C ALA A 225 13.65 -16.97 0.89
N ILE A 226 13.94 -17.77 1.92
CA ILE A 226 14.22 -17.26 3.28
C ILE A 226 15.44 -16.33 3.29
N GLU A 227 16.52 -16.68 2.56
CA GLU A 227 17.69 -15.80 2.44
C GLU A 227 17.35 -14.46 1.80
N THR A 228 16.55 -14.49 0.73
CA THR A 228 16.08 -13.28 0.05
C THR A 228 15.24 -12.42 0.98
N VAL A 229 14.32 -13.01 1.75
CA VAL A 229 13.50 -12.26 2.71
C VAL A 229 14.34 -11.62 3.81
N LEU A 230 15.34 -12.34 4.35
CA LEU A 230 16.25 -11.78 5.36
C LEU A 230 17.10 -10.62 4.82
N GLU A 231 17.43 -10.65 3.53
CA GLU A 231 18.22 -9.61 2.88
C GLU A 231 17.38 -8.38 2.52
N TYR A 232 16.23 -8.58 1.87
CA TYR A 232 15.43 -7.50 1.27
C TYR A 232 14.26 -7.04 2.13
N TRP A 233 13.69 -7.91 2.96
CA TRP A 233 12.48 -7.58 3.73
C TRP A 233 12.52 -7.99 5.21
N PRO A 234 13.64 -7.83 5.93
CA PRO A 234 13.70 -8.21 7.34
C PRO A 234 12.80 -7.32 8.22
N ASN A 235 12.39 -6.15 7.72
CA ASN A 235 11.44 -5.26 8.38
C ASN A 235 10.06 -5.91 8.59
N GLY A 236 9.66 -6.84 7.73
CA GLY A 236 8.38 -7.56 7.86
C GLY A 236 8.26 -8.38 9.14
N SER A 237 9.39 -8.80 9.72
CA SER A 237 9.46 -9.61 10.94
C SER A 237 9.77 -8.79 12.21
N ILE A 238 9.86 -7.45 12.10
CA ILE A 238 10.08 -6.60 13.28
C ILE A 238 8.75 -6.45 14.04
N PRO A 239 8.69 -6.79 15.35
CA PRO A 239 7.43 -6.79 16.09
C PRO A 239 7.01 -5.40 16.58
N GLY A 240 5.71 -5.27 16.81
CA GLY A 240 5.12 -4.13 17.53
C GLY A 240 5.10 -2.84 16.71
N GLU A 241 5.20 -1.70 17.40
CA GLU A 241 5.04 -0.36 16.82
C GLU A 241 6.32 0.21 16.19
N LEU A 242 7.40 -0.59 16.14
CA LEU A 242 8.69 -0.14 15.62
C LEU A 242 8.58 0.29 14.15
N GLY A 243 7.74 -0.37 13.36
CA GLY A 243 7.46 0.03 11.97
C GLY A 243 6.93 1.46 11.83
N GLN A 244 6.18 1.95 12.82
CA GLN A 244 5.60 3.30 12.79
C GLN A 244 6.52 4.36 13.39
N GLU A 245 7.47 3.96 14.25
CA GLU A 245 8.23 4.87 15.11
C GLU A 245 9.69 5.05 14.70
N LEU A 246 10.32 4.06 14.04
CA LEU A 246 11.72 4.16 13.64
C LEU A 246 11.89 5.16 12.48
N PRO A 247 12.78 6.18 12.60
CA PRO A 247 12.85 7.26 11.61
C PRO A 247 13.79 6.99 10.44
N THR A 248 14.68 5.99 10.49
CA THR A 248 15.70 5.83 9.43
C THR A 248 15.95 4.37 9.08
N PRO A 249 16.39 4.09 7.84
CA PRO A 249 16.77 2.74 7.43
C PRO A 249 17.82 2.11 8.37
N ALA A 250 18.78 2.91 8.86
CA ALA A 250 19.80 2.44 9.79
C ALA A 250 19.23 1.98 11.15
N HIS A 251 18.09 2.53 11.60
CA HIS A 251 17.41 2.04 12.80
C HIS A 251 16.66 0.73 12.54
N PHE A 252 16.01 0.62 11.37
CA PHE A 252 15.40 -0.63 10.94
C PHE A 252 16.44 -1.75 10.81
N GLU A 253 17.60 -1.48 10.22
CA GLU A 253 18.73 -2.42 10.14
C GLU A 253 19.22 -2.87 11.52
N GLN A 254 19.24 -1.97 12.52
CA GLN A 254 19.59 -2.34 13.90
C GLN A 254 18.52 -3.23 14.53
N ALA A 255 17.24 -2.97 14.28
CA ALA A 255 16.15 -3.81 14.77
C ALA A 255 16.12 -5.18 14.05
N ALA A 256 16.39 -5.20 12.75
CA ALA A 256 16.48 -6.38 11.91
C ALA A 256 17.61 -7.35 12.31
N GLN A 257 18.62 -6.90 13.07
CA GLN A 257 19.65 -7.80 13.63
C GLN A 257 19.08 -8.86 14.58
N LEU A 258 17.85 -8.66 15.07
CA LEU A 258 17.14 -9.62 15.92
C LEU A 258 16.31 -10.62 15.13
N VAL A 259 16.12 -10.40 13.83
CA VAL A 259 15.35 -11.26 12.94
C VAL A 259 16.23 -12.41 12.48
N ASP A 260 15.76 -13.63 12.65
CA ASP A 260 16.42 -14.83 12.14
C ASP A 260 15.55 -15.62 11.16
N ARG A 261 16.09 -16.76 10.69
CA ARG A 261 15.38 -17.62 9.72
C ARG A 261 14.07 -18.17 10.28
N GLU A 262 14.00 -18.43 11.58
CA GLU A 262 12.80 -18.96 12.23
C GLU A 262 11.71 -17.89 12.25
N ASP A 263 12.06 -16.62 12.49
CA ASP A 263 11.11 -15.50 12.40
C ASP A 263 10.52 -15.31 10.99
N VAL A 264 11.28 -15.64 9.94
CA VAL A 264 10.79 -15.61 8.56
C VAL A 264 9.89 -16.81 8.27
N ALA A 265 10.35 -18.02 8.60
CA ALA A 265 9.64 -19.27 8.31
C ALA A 265 8.34 -19.44 9.12
N GLU A 266 8.32 -18.96 10.37
CA GLU A 266 7.11 -18.92 11.22
C GLU A 266 6.31 -17.62 11.04
N GLY A 267 6.82 -16.70 10.23
CA GLY A 267 6.24 -15.39 9.98
C GLY A 267 5.03 -15.42 9.04
N GLY A 268 4.63 -14.24 8.60
CA GLY A 268 3.52 -14.06 7.66
C GLY A 268 3.92 -14.12 6.18
N THR A 269 5.17 -14.47 5.86
CA THR A 269 5.70 -14.49 4.50
C THR A 269 5.68 -15.90 3.94
N THR A 270 5.04 -16.12 2.80
CA THR A 270 5.05 -17.42 2.11
C THR A 270 6.40 -17.63 1.41
N THR A 271 7.18 -18.60 1.85
CA THR A 271 8.52 -18.94 1.29
C THR A 271 8.60 -20.33 0.66
N ASP A 272 7.58 -21.17 0.83
CA ASP A 272 7.54 -22.52 0.24
C ASP A 272 7.33 -22.41 -1.29
N PRO A 273 8.20 -22.99 -2.13
CA PRO A 273 8.09 -22.91 -3.58
C PRO A 273 6.93 -23.74 -4.17
N ASP A 274 6.22 -24.54 -3.35
CA ASP A 274 5.02 -25.25 -3.79
C ASP A 274 3.89 -24.23 -4.10
N PRO A 275 3.31 -24.23 -5.32
CA PRO A 275 2.16 -23.40 -5.65
C PRO A 275 1.02 -23.48 -4.64
N GLN A 276 0.81 -24.65 -4.03
CA GLN A 276 -0.26 -24.84 -3.05
C GLN A 276 -0.08 -23.95 -1.82
N ALA A 277 1.15 -23.65 -1.39
CA ALA A 277 1.39 -22.77 -0.25
C ALA A 277 0.96 -21.32 -0.55
N HIS A 278 1.16 -20.86 -1.78
CA HIS A 278 0.71 -19.56 -2.24
C HIS A 278 -0.80 -19.50 -2.42
N ILE A 279 -1.40 -20.56 -2.98
CA ILE A 279 -2.86 -20.71 -3.11
C ILE A 279 -3.53 -20.69 -1.73
N ASP A 280 -3.03 -21.49 -0.79
CA ASP A 280 -3.57 -21.57 0.58
C ASP A 280 -3.52 -20.20 1.28
N SER A 281 -2.45 -19.43 1.08
CA SER A 281 -2.31 -18.07 1.61
C SER A 281 -3.36 -17.10 1.05
N ILE A 282 -3.62 -17.17 -0.27
CA ILE A 282 -4.67 -16.41 -0.95
C ILE A 282 -6.06 -16.82 -0.47
N GLU A 283 -6.36 -18.12 -0.44
CA GLU A 283 -7.64 -18.66 0.02
C GLU A 283 -7.92 -18.28 1.48
N GLN A 284 -6.90 -18.29 2.35
CA GLN A 284 -7.03 -17.85 3.73
C GLN A 284 -7.46 -16.37 3.83
N ALA A 285 -6.92 -15.50 2.97
CA ALA A 285 -7.34 -14.10 2.92
C ALA A 285 -8.78 -13.95 2.40
N ILE A 286 -9.16 -14.71 1.38
CA ILE A 286 -10.52 -14.71 0.84
C ILE A 286 -11.52 -15.18 1.90
N ASP A 287 -11.21 -16.28 2.59
CA ASP A 287 -12.04 -16.85 3.66
C ASP A 287 -12.17 -15.90 4.86
N ALA A 288 -11.13 -15.11 5.16
CA ALA A 288 -11.20 -14.05 6.16
C ALA A 288 -12.12 -12.88 5.77
N GLY A 289 -12.52 -12.80 4.50
CA GLY A 289 -13.47 -11.81 3.99
C GLY A 289 -12.86 -10.71 3.13
N TYR A 290 -11.60 -10.83 2.68
CA TYR A 290 -11.00 -9.88 1.74
C TYR A 290 -11.50 -10.14 0.30
N ASP A 291 -11.75 -9.06 -0.43
CA ASP A 291 -12.22 -9.09 -1.82
C ASP A 291 -11.18 -8.57 -2.81
N HIS A 292 -10.14 -7.89 -2.34
CA HIS A 292 -8.94 -7.55 -3.12
C HIS A 292 -7.71 -8.14 -2.40
N VAL A 293 -7.18 -9.24 -2.94
CA VAL A 293 -6.03 -9.94 -2.35
C VAL A 293 -4.86 -9.80 -3.29
N TYR A 294 -3.77 -9.20 -2.84
CA TYR A 294 -2.63 -8.95 -3.70
C TYR A 294 -1.32 -9.42 -3.10
N VAL A 295 -0.47 -9.99 -3.94
CA VAL A 295 0.78 -10.61 -3.52
C VAL A 295 1.94 -9.63 -3.67
N HIS A 296 2.86 -9.69 -2.73
CA HIS A 296 4.13 -8.99 -2.77
C HIS A 296 5.22 -10.02 -2.93
N GLN A 297 5.81 -10.12 -4.13
CA GLN A 297 7.07 -10.83 -4.33
C GLN A 297 8.22 -9.99 -3.78
N ILE A 298 8.85 -10.48 -2.71
CA ILE A 298 10.04 -9.88 -2.12
C ILE A 298 11.27 -10.17 -3.00
N GLY A 299 12.14 -9.17 -3.15
CA GLY A 299 13.41 -9.29 -3.84
C GLY A 299 13.36 -9.10 -5.35
N PRO A 300 14.50 -9.27 -6.04
CA PRO A 300 14.69 -8.83 -7.42
C PRO A 300 14.07 -9.77 -8.48
N GLU A 301 13.73 -11.01 -8.12
CA GLU A 301 13.32 -12.06 -9.07
C GLU A 301 11.83 -11.94 -9.49
N GLN A 302 11.43 -10.75 -9.94
CA GLN A 302 10.04 -10.42 -10.26
C GLN A 302 9.51 -11.19 -11.48
N GLU A 303 10.30 -11.32 -12.55
CA GLU A 303 9.89 -12.08 -13.75
C GLU A 303 9.65 -13.55 -13.43
N LEU A 304 10.56 -14.17 -12.67
CA LEU A 304 10.44 -15.57 -12.27
C LEU A 304 9.17 -15.79 -11.43
N ALA A 305 8.87 -14.87 -10.51
CA ALA A 305 7.65 -14.93 -9.72
C ALA A 305 6.40 -14.73 -10.60
N LEU A 306 6.40 -13.76 -11.51
CA LEU A 306 5.26 -13.51 -12.40
C LEU A 306 4.96 -14.71 -13.31
N GLU A 307 5.99 -15.37 -13.86
CA GLU A 307 5.84 -16.63 -14.60
C GLU A 307 5.23 -17.73 -13.70
N PHE A 308 5.74 -17.91 -12.48
CA PHE A 308 5.20 -18.88 -11.52
C PHE A 308 3.73 -18.63 -11.16
N TYR A 309 3.37 -17.38 -10.86
CA TYR A 309 1.99 -17.03 -10.52
C TYR A 309 1.05 -17.23 -11.72
N GLU A 310 1.47 -16.82 -12.92
CA GLU A 310 0.71 -16.99 -14.17
C GLU A 310 0.44 -18.46 -14.50
N GLU A 311 1.46 -19.31 -14.40
CA GLU A 311 1.35 -20.71 -14.83
C GLU A 311 0.76 -21.64 -13.77
N GLU A 312 1.06 -21.40 -12.49
CA GLU A 312 0.82 -22.39 -11.43
C GLU A 312 -0.17 -21.93 -10.34
N VAL A 313 -0.32 -20.63 -10.09
CA VAL A 313 -1.16 -20.11 -8.98
C VAL A 313 -2.49 -19.57 -9.49
N LEU A 314 -2.48 -18.54 -10.35
CA LEU A 314 -3.68 -17.83 -10.82
C LEU A 314 -4.75 -18.76 -11.41
N PRO A 315 -4.43 -19.81 -12.20
CA PRO A 315 -5.44 -20.72 -12.76
C PRO A 315 -6.26 -21.49 -11.70
N SER A 316 -5.81 -21.53 -10.45
CA SER A 316 -6.47 -22.24 -9.35
C SER A 316 -7.37 -21.33 -8.49
N VAL A 317 -7.19 -20.01 -8.56
CA VAL A 317 -7.85 -19.04 -7.67
C VAL A 317 -8.71 -17.99 -8.40
N GLN A 318 -8.66 -17.95 -9.74
CA GLN A 318 -9.51 -17.09 -10.59
C GLN A 318 -10.84 -17.75 -11.01
#